data_AF-A0A918PC51-F1
#
_entry.id   AF-A0A918PC51-F1
#
_cell.length_a   1.000
_cell.length_b   1.000
_cell.length_c   1.000
_cell.angle_alpha   90.00
_cell.angle_beta   90.00
_cell.angle_gamma   90.00
#
_symmetry.space_group_name_H-M   'P 1'
#
loop_
_entity.id
_entity.type
_entity.pdbx_description
1 polymer ?
#
loop_
_entity_poly.entity_id
_entity_poly.type
_entity_poly.pdbx_seq_one_letter_code
_entity_poly.pdbx_strand_id
1 'polypeptide(L)'
;MGRDLTQRLLQQHEEIVDVPAKLSTRVRLLSHGHPRKTDPADARAVATAAVHTAGLHVPLEESGITSLRLLSDRRDELVRQRTQAVNRLHVLTAALAPGRCHGKLSPTAASRLLLECRPAGKADQTRLLLAEDLLAEIAAVSERIALINQQITRDVEAVGSTLTDLVGISHLTAAKILGRVIDVRRFATAAAFAAYCGTAPIEVSSGDRTRHRLSRAGDRQLNYAIQTMAVTQRRVHLPAQAYYERKRLEGKSRKEAMRCLKRRLADVIYRQLVRDCRNTCSSQAA
;
A
#
# COMPACT_ATOMS: atom_id res chain seq x y z
N MET A 1 -13.23 -0.68 12.56
CA MET A 1 -14.54 -1.23 12.99
C MET A 1 -14.63 -2.72 12.73
N GLY A 2 -14.75 -3.18 11.48
CA GLY A 2 -14.89 -4.63 11.20
C GLY A 2 -13.74 -5.49 11.75
N ARG A 3 -12.49 -5.17 11.41
CA ARG A 3 -11.32 -5.97 11.81
C ARG A 3 -11.12 -6.05 13.33
N ASP A 4 -11.12 -4.92 14.02
CA ASP A 4 -10.83 -4.89 15.48
C ASP A 4 -11.92 -5.60 16.28
N LEU A 5 -13.16 -5.61 15.75
CA LEU A 5 -14.25 -6.40 16.29
C LEU A 5 -14.07 -7.89 15.98
N THR A 6 -13.75 -8.25 14.73
CA THR A 6 -13.42 -9.63 14.35
C THR A 6 -12.35 -10.22 15.28
N GLN A 7 -11.30 -9.47 15.58
CA GLN A 7 -10.20 -10.00 16.41
C GLN A 7 -10.58 -10.17 17.87
N ARG A 8 -11.37 -9.23 18.42
CA ARG A 8 -11.93 -9.42 19.77
C ARG A 8 -12.83 -10.62 19.88
N LEU A 9 -13.68 -10.85 18.87
CA LEU A 9 -14.58 -12.00 18.83
C LEU A 9 -13.80 -13.32 18.67
N LEU A 10 -12.75 -13.36 17.85
CA LEU A 10 -11.89 -14.54 17.75
C LEU A 10 -11.20 -14.87 19.08
N GLN A 11 -10.70 -13.86 19.80
CA GLN A 11 -10.12 -14.01 21.14
C GLN A 11 -11.13 -14.51 22.18
N GLN A 12 -12.42 -14.32 21.92
CA GLN A 12 -13.51 -14.87 22.73
C GLN A 12 -13.97 -16.26 22.24
N HIS A 13 -13.25 -16.85 21.29
CA HIS A 13 -13.55 -18.14 20.67
C HIS A 13 -14.90 -18.19 19.93
N GLU A 14 -15.37 -17.03 19.43
CA GLU A 14 -16.56 -16.96 18.59
C GLU A 14 -16.26 -17.39 17.15
N GLU A 15 -17.22 -18.05 16.50
CA GLU A 15 -17.11 -18.42 15.09
C GLU A 15 -17.39 -17.22 14.18
N ILE A 16 -16.47 -16.94 13.26
CA ILE A 16 -16.57 -15.75 12.38
C ILE A 16 -16.34 -16.13 10.91
N VAL A 17 -17.18 -15.55 10.05
CA VAL A 17 -17.04 -15.62 8.60
C VAL A 17 -17.01 -14.22 7.98
N ASP A 18 -16.10 -13.98 7.04
CA ASP A 18 -16.04 -12.73 6.26
C ASP A 18 -17.02 -12.80 5.08
N VAL A 19 -18.06 -11.95 5.11
CA VAL A 19 -19.06 -11.86 4.05
C VAL A 19 -18.72 -10.71 3.10
N PRO A 20 -18.34 -10.97 1.84
CA PRO A 20 -18.10 -9.93 0.87
C PRO A 20 -19.31 -9.01 0.70
N ALA A 21 -19.08 -7.69 0.73
CA ALA A 21 -20.14 -6.68 0.59
C ALA A 21 -21.01 -6.83 -0.68
N LYS A 22 -20.48 -7.48 -1.73
CA LYS A 22 -21.24 -7.78 -2.95
C LYS A 22 -22.34 -8.82 -2.70
N LEU A 23 -22.11 -9.81 -1.84
CA LEU A 23 -23.09 -10.83 -1.51
C LEU A 23 -24.24 -10.24 -0.69
N SER A 24 -23.93 -9.49 0.36
CA SER A 24 -24.96 -8.78 1.14
C SER A 24 -25.73 -7.76 0.28
N THR A 25 -25.07 -7.11 -0.69
CA THR A 25 -25.75 -6.25 -1.66
C THR A 25 -26.71 -7.03 -2.56
N ARG A 26 -26.33 -8.20 -3.07
CA ARG A 26 -27.21 -9.05 -3.88
C ARG A 26 -28.42 -9.54 -3.09
N VAL A 27 -28.22 -9.96 -1.84
CA VAL A 27 -29.33 -10.37 -0.95
C VAL A 27 -30.32 -9.22 -0.76
N ARG A 28 -29.84 -8.00 -0.49
CA ARG A 28 -30.72 -6.81 -0.37
C ARG A 28 -31.48 -6.52 -1.66
N LEU A 29 -30.81 -6.56 -2.82
CA LEU A 29 -31.44 -6.31 -4.12
C LEU A 29 -32.55 -7.30 -4.45
N LEU A 30 -32.41 -8.55 -4.01
CA LEU A 30 -33.39 -9.62 -4.22
C LEU A 30 -34.45 -9.70 -3.11
N SER A 31 -34.35 -8.88 -2.06
CA SER A 31 -35.32 -8.87 -0.96
C SER A 31 -36.57 -8.07 -1.35
N HIS A 32 -37.76 -8.58 -1.00
CA HIS A 32 -39.07 -7.94 -1.28
C HIS A 32 -39.36 -6.65 -0.44
N GLY A 33 -38.35 -6.06 0.20
CA GLY A 33 -38.49 -4.90 1.09
C GLY A 33 -38.09 -3.56 0.45
N HIS A 34 -38.56 -2.45 1.02
CA HIS A 34 -38.25 -1.10 0.54
C HIS A 34 -36.73 -0.85 0.54
N PRO A 35 -36.13 -0.23 -0.50
CA PRO A 35 -34.68 -0.08 -0.67
C PRO A 35 -33.98 0.86 0.33
N ARG A 36 -34.63 1.22 1.46
CA ARG A 36 -33.98 2.07 2.47
C ARG A 36 -32.93 1.27 3.21
N LYS A 37 -31.70 1.76 3.14
CA LYS A 37 -30.57 1.22 3.90
C LYS A 37 -30.78 1.52 5.39
N THR A 38 -30.97 0.48 6.17
CA THR A 38 -31.03 0.53 7.64
C THR A 38 -30.07 -0.50 8.21
N ASP A 39 -29.50 -0.24 9.39
CA ASP A 39 -28.55 -1.17 10.02
C ASP A 39 -29.16 -2.58 10.26
N PRO A 40 -30.43 -2.74 10.69
CA PRO A 40 -31.06 -4.06 10.81
C PRO A 40 -31.20 -4.79 9.48
N ALA A 41 -31.52 -4.08 8.39
CA ALA A 41 -31.62 -4.68 7.06
C ALA A 41 -30.25 -5.13 6.54
N ASP A 42 -29.20 -4.34 6.81
CA ASP A 42 -27.82 -4.69 6.46
C ASP A 42 -27.35 -5.93 7.26
N ALA A 43 -27.64 -6.00 8.57
CA ALA A 43 -27.32 -7.17 9.39
C ALA A 43 -28.02 -8.44 8.89
N ARG A 44 -29.33 -8.37 8.60
CA ARG A 44 -30.09 -9.51 8.05
C ARG A 44 -29.53 -9.96 6.71
N ALA A 45 -29.22 -9.05 5.80
CA ALA A 45 -28.66 -9.39 4.50
C ALA A 45 -27.26 -10.03 4.59
N VAL A 46 -26.44 -9.59 5.54
CA VAL A 46 -25.14 -10.21 5.84
C VAL A 46 -25.33 -11.61 6.40
N ALA A 47 -26.24 -11.80 7.37
CA ALA A 47 -26.54 -13.12 7.95
C ALA A 47 -27.09 -14.11 6.92
N THR A 48 -28.05 -13.69 6.09
CA THR A 48 -28.57 -14.53 4.99
C THR A 48 -27.46 -14.89 4.00
N ALA A 49 -26.60 -13.94 3.62
CA ALA A 49 -25.46 -14.26 2.77
C ALA A 49 -24.47 -15.23 3.44
N ALA A 50 -24.25 -15.11 4.75
CA ALA A 50 -23.39 -16.00 5.52
C ALA A 50 -23.89 -17.44 5.50
N VAL A 51 -25.17 -17.64 5.80
CA VAL A 51 -25.80 -18.98 5.87
C VAL A 51 -25.87 -19.67 4.52
N HIS A 52 -26.13 -18.92 3.44
CA HIS A 52 -26.40 -19.51 2.12
C HIS A 52 -25.18 -19.55 1.19
N THR A 53 -24.01 -19.09 1.64
CA THR A 53 -22.80 -19.11 0.82
C THR A 53 -21.79 -20.09 1.39
N ALA A 54 -21.53 -21.18 0.67
CA ALA A 54 -20.43 -22.08 0.99
C ALA A 54 -19.07 -21.44 0.65
N GLY A 55 -18.02 -21.83 1.40
CA GLY A 55 -16.64 -21.41 1.12
C GLY A 55 -16.33 -19.95 1.47
N LEU A 56 -17.08 -19.36 2.41
CA LEU A 56 -16.71 -18.06 2.99
C LEU A 56 -15.38 -18.17 3.74
N HIS A 57 -14.62 -17.08 3.71
CA HIS A 57 -13.31 -17.04 4.37
C HIS A 57 -13.52 -16.92 5.88
N VAL A 58 -12.84 -17.79 6.64
CA VAL A 58 -12.78 -17.73 8.10
C VAL A 58 -11.54 -16.91 8.48
N PRO A 59 -11.69 -15.74 9.13
CA PRO A 59 -10.56 -14.96 9.61
C PRO A 59 -9.75 -15.74 10.65
N LEU A 60 -8.43 -15.61 10.60
CA LEU A 60 -7.54 -16.12 11.65
C LEU A 60 -7.25 -15.03 12.69
N GLU A 61 -6.88 -15.47 13.90
CA GLU A 61 -6.36 -14.59 14.96
C GLU A 61 -5.12 -13.81 14.50
N GLU A 62 -4.93 -12.61 15.05
CA GLU A 62 -3.82 -11.75 14.66
C GLU A 62 -2.46 -12.38 14.96
N SER A 63 -1.69 -12.58 13.89
CA SER A 63 -0.27 -12.92 13.95
C SER A 63 0.61 -11.65 13.90
N GLY A 64 1.92 -11.83 14.00
CA GLY A 64 2.91 -10.77 13.77
C GLY A 64 2.77 -10.04 12.42
N ILE A 65 1.97 -10.55 11.47
CA ILE A 65 1.66 -9.86 10.21
C ILE A 65 0.83 -8.59 10.44
N THR A 66 0.02 -8.53 11.50
CA THR A 66 -0.76 -7.32 11.81
C THR A 66 0.14 -6.17 12.23
N SER A 67 1.17 -6.42 13.05
CA SER A 67 2.11 -5.39 13.47
C SER A 67 2.81 -4.77 12.26
N LEU A 68 3.17 -5.57 11.25
CA LEU A 68 3.75 -5.09 9.99
C LEU A 68 2.84 -4.08 9.28
N ARG A 69 1.52 -4.27 9.31
CA ARG A 69 0.58 -3.29 8.72
C ARG A 69 0.63 -1.97 9.48
N LEU A 70 0.53 -2.02 10.81
CA LEU A 70 0.53 -0.84 11.67
C LEU A 70 1.83 -0.04 11.51
N LEU A 71 2.97 -0.75 11.52
CA LEU A 71 4.29 -0.15 11.30
C LEU A 71 4.41 0.46 9.90
N SER A 72 3.95 -0.24 8.86
CA SER A 72 4.00 0.28 7.47
C SER A 72 3.13 1.52 7.29
N ASP A 73 1.91 1.53 7.84
CA ASP A 73 1.00 2.67 7.76
C ASP A 73 1.55 3.88 8.55
N ARG A 74 2.10 3.65 9.76
CA ARG A 74 2.74 4.71 10.56
C ARG A 74 3.99 5.28 9.89
N ARG A 75 4.84 4.43 9.32
CA ARG A 75 6.01 4.86 8.55
C ARG A 75 5.60 5.80 7.41
N ASP A 76 4.58 5.44 6.65
CA ASP A 76 4.11 6.25 5.53
C ASP A 76 3.58 7.62 5.98
N GLU A 77 2.93 7.67 7.15
CA GLU A 77 2.52 8.92 7.78
C GLU A 77 3.72 9.81 8.12
N LEU A 78 4.72 9.27 8.81
CA LEU A 78 5.94 10.00 9.16
C LEU A 78 6.69 10.47 7.90
N VAL A 79 6.76 9.65 6.84
CA VAL A 79 7.38 10.04 5.56
C VAL A 79 6.64 11.23 4.94
N ARG A 80 5.30 11.26 5.01
CA ARG A 80 4.51 12.42 4.54
C ARG A 80 4.76 13.65 5.40
N GLN A 81 4.77 13.51 6.73
CA GLN A 81 5.08 14.60 7.66
C GLN A 81 6.46 15.19 7.37
N ARG A 82 7.49 14.36 7.26
CA ARG A 82 8.85 14.81 6.90
C ARG A 82 8.88 15.54 5.56
N THR A 83 8.16 15.03 4.55
CA THR A 83 8.10 15.67 3.23
C THR A 83 7.45 17.04 3.31
N GLN A 84 6.38 17.18 4.09
CA GLN A 84 5.70 18.45 4.32
C GLN A 84 6.62 19.46 5.04
N ALA A 85 7.35 19.01 6.07
CA ALA A 85 8.31 19.85 6.79
C ALA A 85 9.45 20.33 5.88
N VAL A 86 10.01 19.43 5.04
CA VAL A 86 11.03 19.79 4.04
C VAL A 86 10.51 20.82 3.04
N ASN A 87 9.28 20.64 2.53
CA ASN A 87 8.68 21.58 1.60
C ASN A 87 8.45 22.96 2.24
N ARG A 88 8.03 23.01 3.51
CA ARG A 88 7.88 24.26 4.27
C ARG A 88 9.24 24.94 4.50
N LEU A 89 10.25 24.16 4.89
CA LEU A 89 11.62 24.66 5.08
C LEU A 89 12.17 25.26 3.78
N HIS A 90 11.91 24.62 2.64
CA HIS A 90 12.30 25.14 1.33
C HIS A 90 11.68 26.52 1.06
N VAL A 91 10.39 26.71 1.37
CA VAL A 91 9.71 28.01 1.18
C VAL A 91 10.34 29.09 2.06
N LEU A 92 10.60 28.81 3.34
CA LEU A 92 11.23 29.76 4.25
C LEU A 92 12.66 30.10 3.82
N THR A 93 13.44 29.09 3.44
CA THR A 93 14.83 29.28 3.01
C THR A 93 14.89 30.10 1.71
N ALA A 94 14.00 29.85 0.76
CA ALA A 94 13.94 30.62 -0.49
C ALA A 94 13.56 32.10 -0.25
N ALA A 95 12.75 32.39 0.76
CA ALA A 95 12.41 33.77 1.14
C ALA A 95 13.58 34.48 1.84
N LEU A 96 14.33 33.77 2.70
CA LEU A 96 15.48 34.32 3.43
C LEU A 96 16.74 34.44 2.57
N ALA A 97 16.88 33.59 1.55
CA ALA A 97 18.02 33.56 0.65
C ALA A 97 17.57 33.54 -0.83
N PRO A 98 16.96 34.64 -1.33
CA PRO A 98 16.49 34.72 -2.72
C PRO A 98 17.62 34.44 -3.71
N GLY A 99 17.31 33.64 -4.75
CA GLY A 99 18.29 33.30 -5.79
C GLY A 99 19.37 32.29 -5.36
N ARG A 100 19.43 31.86 -4.10
CA ARG A 100 20.41 30.88 -3.61
C ARG A 100 19.86 29.45 -3.52
N CYS A 101 18.54 29.29 -3.67
CA CYS A 101 17.86 28.00 -3.66
C CYS A 101 17.60 27.52 -5.10
N HIS A 102 18.47 26.68 -5.64
CA HIS A 102 18.27 26.07 -6.95
C HIS A 102 17.91 24.58 -6.83
N GLY A 103 16.80 24.17 -7.45
CA GLY A 103 16.41 22.77 -7.54
C GLY A 103 16.01 22.15 -6.19
N LYS A 104 16.44 20.91 -5.93
CA LYS A 104 16.08 20.18 -4.70
C LYS A 104 16.99 20.60 -3.54
N LEU A 105 16.44 21.32 -2.57
CA LEU A 105 17.14 21.69 -1.34
C LEU A 105 17.08 20.55 -0.31
N SER A 106 18.24 20.06 0.12
CA SER A 106 18.31 19.14 1.27
C SER A 106 18.21 19.92 2.59
N PRO A 107 17.74 19.30 3.69
CA PRO A 107 17.77 19.93 5.02
C PRO A 107 19.17 20.41 5.42
N THR A 108 20.21 19.66 5.07
CA THR A 108 21.61 20.01 5.33
C THR A 108 22.10 21.20 4.50
N ALA A 109 21.60 21.36 3.27
CA ALA A 109 21.89 22.54 2.45
C ALA A 109 21.11 23.77 2.96
N ALA A 110 19.85 23.58 3.34
CA ALA A 110 19.03 24.62 3.95
C ALA A 110 19.68 25.16 5.23
N SER A 111 20.09 24.27 6.15
CA SER A 111 20.77 24.64 7.39
C SER A 111 22.02 25.49 7.13
N ARG A 112 22.87 25.11 6.16
CA ARG A 112 24.05 25.90 5.78
C ARG A 112 23.69 27.30 5.27
N LEU A 113 22.68 27.40 4.41
CA LEU A 113 22.22 28.71 3.90
C LEU A 113 21.69 29.59 5.03
N LEU A 114 20.94 29.02 5.98
CA LEU A 114 20.36 29.75 7.11
C LEU A 114 21.43 30.30 8.06
N LEU A 115 22.56 29.61 8.24
CA LEU A 115 23.70 30.11 9.03
C LEU A 115 24.34 31.37 8.44
N GLU A 116 24.28 31.52 7.13
CA GLU A 116 24.82 32.68 6.40
C GLU A 116 23.81 33.83 6.30
N CYS A 117 22.54 33.59 6.60
CA CYS A 117 21.50 34.60 6.54
C CYS A 117 21.69 35.66 7.64
N ARG A 118 21.56 36.93 7.26
CA ARG A 118 21.49 38.07 8.18
C ARG A 118 20.07 38.64 8.10
N PRO A 119 19.21 38.40 9.10
CA PRO A 119 17.82 38.84 9.05
C PRO A 119 17.72 40.36 9.10
N ALA A 120 17.01 40.97 8.14
CA ALA A 120 16.92 42.42 8.01
C ALA A 120 15.77 43.05 8.83
N GLY A 121 14.96 42.23 9.51
CA GLY A 121 13.86 42.71 10.36
C GLY A 121 13.09 41.59 11.07
N LYS A 122 12.04 41.97 11.81
CA LYS A 122 11.23 41.05 12.64
C LYS A 122 10.67 39.86 11.85
N ALA A 123 10.19 40.10 10.63
CA ALA A 123 9.65 39.04 9.78
C ALA A 123 10.71 37.99 9.41
N ASP A 124 11.95 38.41 9.10
CA ASP A 124 13.05 37.50 8.78
C ASP A 124 13.54 36.75 10.00
N GLN A 125 13.60 37.41 11.16
CA GLN A 125 13.89 36.76 12.44
C GLN A 125 12.88 35.66 12.72
N THR A 126 11.58 35.93 12.54
CA THR A 126 10.52 34.91 12.71
C THR A 126 10.67 33.77 11.69
N ARG A 127 10.97 34.06 10.43
CA ARG A 127 11.20 33.01 9.41
C ARG A 127 12.39 32.12 9.77
N LEU A 128 13.47 32.69 10.31
CA LEU A 128 14.66 31.95 10.73
C LEU A 128 14.31 30.98 11.88
N LEU A 129 13.61 31.47 12.92
CA LEU A 129 13.15 30.63 14.03
C LEU A 129 12.26 29.48 13.55
N LEU A 130 11.28 29.76 12.69
CA LEU A 130 10.41 28.72 12.12
C LEU A 130 11.20 27.71 11.27
N ALA A 131 12.25 28.15 10.58
CA ALA A 131 13.10 27.26 9.79
C ALA A 131 13.97 26.35 10.68
N GLU A 132 14.47 26.86 11.80
CA GLU A 132 15.19 26.08 12.82
C GLU A 132 14.27 25.03 13.46
N ASP A 133 13.04 25.39 13.83
CA ASP A 133 12.03 24.46 14.34
C ASP A 133 11.74 23.33 13.34
N LEU A 134 11.57 23.66 12.06
CA LEU A 134 11.35 22.66 11.00
C LEU A 134 12.56 21.75 10.80
N LEU A 135 13.80 22.25 10.95
CA LEU A 135 14.99 21.41 10.91
C LEU A 135 15.01 20.39 12.06
N ALA A 136 14.67 20.82 13.27
CA ALA A 136 14.54 19.94 14.43
C ALA A 136 13.43 18.90 14.23
N GLU A 137 12.27 19.31 13.71
CA GLU A 137 11.16 18.41 13.37
C GLU A 137 11.59 17.35 12.33
N ILE A 138 12.27 17.77 11.26
CA ILE A 138 12.78 16.87 10.21
C ILE A 138 13.75 15.85 10.80
N ALA A 139 14.66 16.26 11.69
CA ALA A 139 15.61 15.37 12.35
C ALA A 139 14.88 14.31 13.20
N ALA A 140 13.99 14.75 14.09
CA ALA A 140 13.23 13.86 14.98
C ALA A 140 12.33 12.88 14.21
N VAL A 141 11.64 13.34 13.17
CA VAL A 141 10.81 12.46 12.32
C VAL A 141 11.67 11.48 11.53
N SER A 142 12.86 11.90 11.07
CA SER A 142 13.77 11.02 10.34
C SER A 142 14.31 9.89 11.21
N GLU A 143 14.64 10.17 12.48
CA GLU A 143 15.05 9.17 13.45
C GLU A 143 13.93 8.15 13.71
N ARG A 144 12.70 8.61 13.95
CA ARG A 144 11.53 7.72 14.13
C ARG A 144 11.30 6.83 12.91
N ILE A 145 11.47 7.36 11.70
CA ILE A 145 11.39 6.56 10.47
C ILE A 145 12.47 5.49 10.44
N ALA A 146 13.70 5.81 10.85
CA ALA A 146 14.81 4.85 10.89
C ALA A 146 14.53 3.71 11.88
N LEU A 147 14.05 4.03 13.09
CA LEU A 147 13.67 3.03 14.10
C LEU A 147 12.56 2.10 13.58
N ILE A 148 11.51 2.66 12.96
CA ILE A 148 10.43 1.85 12.38
C ILE A 148 10.94 1.00 11.20
N ASN A 149 11.85 1.51 10.37
CA ASN A 149 12.44 0.70 9.28
C ASN A 149 13.23 -0.50 9.83
N GLN A 150 13.98 -0.32 10.92
CA GLN A 150 14.69 -1.41 11.59
C GLN A 150 13.72 -2.44 12.16
N GLN A 151 12.65 -1.99 12.84
CA GLN A 151 11.61 -2.89 13.35
C GLN A 151 10.96 -3.70 12.21
N ILE A 152 10.56 -3.02 11.13
CA ILE A 152 9.95 -3.67 9.97
C ILE A 152 10.89 -4.74 9.39
N THR A 153 12.19 -4.45 9.32
CA THR A 153 13.17 -5.41 8.76
C THR A 153 13.21 -6.68 9.61
N ARG A 154 13.37 -6.53 10.93
CA ARG A 154 13.35 -7.66 11.88
C ARG A 154 12.05 -8.46 11.81
N ASP A 155 10.91 -7.79 11.80
CA ASP A 155 9.60 -8.44 11.81
C ASP A 155 9.33 -9.20 10.49
N VAL A 156 9.79 -8.67 9.34
CA VAL A 156 9.66 -9.38 8.05
C VAL A 156 10.55 -10.61 8.01
N GLU A 157 11.78 -10.51 8.52
CA GLU A 157 12.69 -11.64 8.64
C GLU A 157 12.12 -12.73 9.56
N ALA A 158 11.54 -12.34 10.70
CA ALA A 158 10.90 -13.25 11.64
C ALA A 158 9.66 -13.97 11.07
N VAL A 159 8.92 -13.32 10.16
CA VAL A 159 7.81 -13.97 9.43
C VAL A 159 8.31 -15.04 8.45
N GLY A 160 9.58 -14.98 8.03
CA GLY A 160 10.17 -15.96 7.10
C GLY A 160 9.60 -15.90 5.69
N SER A 161 9.01 -14.76 5.28
CA SER A 161 8.45 -14.62 3.93
C SER A 161 9.56 -14.49 2.89
N THR A 162 9.42 -15.21 1.78
CA THR A 162 10.35 -15.15 0.65
C THR A 162 9.97 -14.07 -0.38
N LEU A 163 9.09 -13.13 -0.02
CA LEU A 163 8.74 -11.99 -0.86
C LEU A 163 9.92 -11.09 -1.19
N THR A 164 10.90 -10.99 -0.28
CA THR A 164 12.12 -10.19 -0.45
C THR A 164 13.08 -10.76 -1.50
N ASP A 165 12.93 -12.03 -1.87
CA ASP A 165 13.68 -12.67 -2.96
C ASP A 165 13.25 -12.14 -4.35
N LEU A 166 12.06 -11.54 -4.43
CA LEU A 166 11.57 -10.95 -5.67
C LEU A 166 12.27 -9.61 -5.93
N VAL A 167 12.95 -9.52 -7.08
CA VAL A 167 13.64 -8.29 -7.50
C VAL A 167 12.71 -7.07 -7.42
N GLY A 168 13.12 -6.06 -6.67
CA GLY A 168 12.35 -4.83 -6.47
C GLY A 168 11.37 -4.85 -5.30
N ILE A 169 11.35 -5.91 -4.49
CA ILE A 169 10.66 -5.94 -3.20
C ILE A 169 11.70 -5.88 -2.07
N SER A 170 11.69 -4.79 -1.31
CA SER A 170 12.46 -4.66 -0.06
C SER A 170 11.63 -5.09 1.15
N HIS A 171 12.25 -5.27 2.32
CA HIS A 171 11.55 -5.50 3.59
C HIS A 171 10.38 -4.53 3.82
N LEU A 172 10.57 -3.25 3.52
CA LEU A 172 9.52 -2.23 3.65
C LEU A 172 8.32 -2.47 2.71
N THR A 173 8.60 -2.96 1.51
CA THR A 173 7.57 -3.28 0.51
C THR A 173 6.90 -4.61 0.85
N ALA A 174 7.66 -5.60 1.32
CA ALA A 174 7.16 -6.87 1.81
C ALA A 174 6.21 -6.68 3.00
N ALA A 175 6.60 -5.90 4.02
CA ALA A 175 5.76 -5.57 5.15
C ALA A 175 4.42 -4.93 4.74
N LYS A 176 4.45 -4.03 3.76
CA LYS A 176 3.25 -3.41 3.20
C LYS A 176 2.35 -4.43 2.51
N ILE A 177 2.94 -5.37 1.76
CA ILE A 177 2.20 -6.44 1.08
C ILE A 177 1.60 -7.40 2.11
N LEU A 178 2.43 -7.96 3.00
CA LEU A 178 2.03 -8.90 4.05
C LEU A 178 0.94 -8.30 4.94
N GLY A 179 1.15 -7.10 5.48
CA GLY A 179 0.20 -6.44 6.37
C GLY A 179 -1.14 -6.09 5.72
N ARG A 180 -1.19 -5.91 4.40
CA ARG A 180 -2.45 -5.62 3.68
C ARG A 180 -3.15 -6.86 3.15
N VAL A 181 -2.39 -7.89 2.79
CA VAL A 181 -2.95 -9.18 2.38
C VAL A 181 -3.45 -9.95 3.58
N ILE A 182 -2.65 -10.01 4.65
CA ILE A 182 -2.80 -10.80 5.88
C ILE A 182 -2.85 -12.30 5.58
N ASP A 183 -3.88 -12.75 4.87
CA ASP A 183 -4.07 -14.13 4.44
C ASP A 183 -4.30 -14.18 2.93
N VAL A 184 -3.43 -14.87 2.20
CA VAL A 184 -3.55 -15.03 0.76
C VAL A 184 -4.70 -15.96 0.35
N ARG A 185 -5.12 -16.87 1.24
CA ARG A 185 -6.16 -17.89 0.97
C ARG A 185 -7.54 -17.27 0.74
N ARG A 186 -7.76 -16.03 1.20
CA ARG A 186 -8.97 -15.25 0.87
C ARG A 186 -9.13 -14.99 -0.63
N PHE A 187 -8.07 -15.15 -1.42
CA PHE A 187 -8.09 -14.94 -2.87
C PHE A 187 -8.04 -16.29 -3.59
N ALA A 188 -9.20 -16.71 -4.11
CA ALA A 188 -9.33 -17.96 -4.86
C ALA A 188 -8.43 -18.03 -6.12
N THR A 189 -8.12 -16.88 -6.74
CA THR A 189 -7.30 -16.84 -7.96
C THR A 189 -6.36 -15.63 -7.99
N ALA A 190 -5.30 -15.73 -8.80
CA ALA A 190 -4.40 -14.63 -9.09
C ALA A 190 -5.12 -13.42 -9.73
N ALA A 191 -6.19 -13.67 -10.51
CA ALA A 191 -7.03 -12.63 -11.07
C ALA A 191 -7.82 -11.88 -9.98
N ALA A 192 -8.36 -12.58 -8.98
CA ALA A 192 -9.02 -11.97 -7.83
C ALA A 192 -8.04 -11.11 -7.03
N PHE A 193 -6.83 -11.60 -6.79
CA PHE A 193 -5.76 -10.84 -6.15
C PHE A 193 -5.38 -9.58 -6.94
N ALA A 194 -5.23 -9.70 -8.26
CA ALA A 194 -4.91 -8.56 -9.12
C ALA A 194 -6.01 -7.49 -9.14
N ALA A 195 -7.28 -7.91 -9.09
CA ALA A 195 -8.42 -7.01 -8.94
C ALA A 195 -8.40 -6.29 -7.59
N TYR A 196 -8.12 -7.02 -6.50
CA TYR A 196 -7.95 -6.44 -5.17
C TYR A 196 -6.81 -5.42 -5.11
N CYS A 197 -5.68 -5.69 -5.76
CA CYS A 197 -4.56 -4.76 -5.87
C CYS A 197 -4.80 -3.59 -6.85
N GLY A 198 -5.94 -3.55 -7.55
CA GLY A 198 -6.23 -2.54 -8.58
C GLY A 198 -5.32 -2.62 -9.82
N THR A 199 -4.71 -3.78 -10.09
CA THR A 199 -3.85 -4.02 -11.26
C THR A 199 -4.57 -4.72 -12.40
N ALA A 200 -5.74 -5.31 -12.13
CA ALA A 200 -6.61 -5.85 -13.17
C ALA A 200 -7.12 -4.71 -14.08
N PRO A 201 -6.83 -4.76 -15.40
CA PRO A 201 -7.39 -3.81 -16.35
C PRO A 201 -8.92 -3.91 -16.39
N ILE A 202 -9.60 -2.77 -16.53
CA ILE A 202 -11.05 -2.74 -16.81
C ILE A 202 -11.22 -2.62 -18.31
N GLU A 203 -11.87 -3.60 -18.92
CA GLU A 203 -12.27 -3.52 -20.32
C GLU A 203 -13.31 -2.42 -20.52
N VAL A 204 -13.11 -1.63 -21.57
CA VAL A 204 -14.02 -0.59 -22.05
C VAL A 204 -14.05 -0.75 -23.56
N SER A 205 -15.20 -1.16 -24.09
CA SER A 205 -15.45 -1.20 -25.52
C SER A 205 -16.20 0.06 -25.96
N SER A 206 -15.81 0.62 -27.11
CA SER A 206 -16.61 1.59 -27.87
C SER A 206 -16.55 1.21 -29.34
N GLY A 207 -17.65 0.70 -29.91
CA GLY A 207 -17.65 0.11 -31.25
C GLY A 207 -16.63 -1.04 -31.37
N ASP A 208 -15.90 -1.10 -32.49
CA ASP A 208 -14.89 -2.14 -32.79
C ASP A 208 -13.58 -2.05 -31.99
N ARG A 209 -13.44 -1.10 -31.05
CA ARG A 209 -12.21 -0.92 -30.27
C ARG A 209 -12.43 -1.33 -28.82
N THR A 210 -11.84 -2.46 -28.44
CA THR A 210 -11.63 -2.83 -27.03
C THR A 210 -10.39 -2.14 -26.48
N ARG A 211 -10.59 -1.26 -25.49
CA ARG A 211 -9.50 -0.62 -24.73
C ARG A 211 -9.58 -1.02 -23.27
N HIS A 212 -8.42 -1.10 -22.62
CA HIS A 212 -8.36 -1.39 -21.20
C HIS A 212 -7.98 -0.15 -20.39
N ARG A 213 -8.94 0.38 -19.61
CA ARG A 213 -8.70 1.53 -18.73
C ARG A 213 -8.08 1.12 -17.38
N LEU A 214 -7.52 2.11 -16.70
CA LEU A 214 -7.03 1.98 -15.33
C LEU A 214 -8.20 1.73 -14.37
N SER A 215 -8.10 0.71 -13.52
CA SER A 215 -9.00 0.57 -12.38
C SER A 215 -8.66 1.61 -11.31
N ARG A 216 -9.65 2.39 -10.89
CA ARG A 216 -9.56 3.24 -9.69
C ARG A 216 -10.00 2.51 -8.41
N ALA A 217 -10.47 1.28 -8.53
CA ALA A 217 -10.83 0.43 -7.41
C ALA A 217 -9.60 -0.34 -6.87
N GLY A 218 -9.78 -1.01 -5.73
CA GLY A 218 -8.75 -1.82 -5.08
C GLY A 218 -7.87 -1.04 -4.10
N ASP A 219 -6.96 -1.78 -3.47
CA ASP A 219 -6.03 -1.27 -2.47
C ASP A 219 -4.91 -0.44 -3.11
N ARG A 220 -4.90 0.87 -2.82
CA ARG A 220 -3.95 1.81 -3.42
C ARG A 220 -2.52 1.65 -2.92
N GLN A 221 -2.32 1.14 -1.71
CA GLN A 221 -0.98 0.92 -1.18
C GLN A 221 -0.35 -0.35 -1.76
N LEU A 222 -1.15 -1.41 -1.97
CA LEU A 222 -0.69 -2.58 -2.74
C LEU A 222 -0.39 -2.20 -4.19
N ASN A 223 -1.23 -1.37 -4.82
CA ASN A 223 -0.95 -0.89 -6.17
C ASN A 223 0.35 -0.08 -6.24
N TYR A 224 0.63 0.72 -5.21
CA TYR A 224 1.86 1.48 -5.06
C TYR A 224 3.07 0.56 -4.84
N ALA A 225 2.97 -0.46 -3.98
CA ALA A 225 4.01 -1.48 -3.79
C ALA A 225 4.38 -2.16 -5.12
N ILE A 226 3.37 -2.58 -5.89
CA ILE A 226 3.56 -3.20 -7.21
C ILE A 226 4.13 -2.19 -8.22
N GLN A 227 3.74 -0.92 -8.15
CA GLN A 227 4.32 0.15 -8.97
C GLN A 227 5.82 0.30 -8.69
N THR A 228 6.22 0.32 -7.42
CA THR A 228 7.62 0.44 -7.00
C THR A 228 8.42 -0.75 -7.52
N MET A 229 7.93 -1.98 -7.32
CA MET A 229 8.53 -3.19 -7.88
C MET A 229 8.67 -3.10 -9.41
N ALA A 230 7.62 -2.66 -10.12
CA ALA A 230 7.65 -2.54 -11.59
C ALA A 230 8.66 -1.52 -12.09
N VAL A 231 8.79 -0.37 -11.41
CA VAL A 231 9.78 0.66 -11.77
C VAL A 231 11.20 0.15 -11.56
N THR A 232 11.45 -0.53 -10.44
CA THR A 232 12.75 -1.13 -10.14
C THR A 232 13.08 -2.22 -11.15
N GLN A 233 12.20 -3.20 -11.36
CA GLN A 233 12.43 -4.28 -12.30
C GLN A 233 12.63 -3.79 -13.74
N ARG A 234 11.88 -2.78 -14.20
CA ARG A 234 12.13 -2.19 -15.52
C ARG A 234 13.53 -1.60 -15.65
N ARG A 235 14.16 -1.17 -14.56
CA ARG A 235 15.51 -0.60 -14.59
C ARG A 235 16.61 -1.66 -14.51
N VAL A 236 16.40 -2.74 -13.76
CA VAL A 236 17.50 -3.67 -13.40
C VAL A 236 17.23 -5.15 -13.68
N HIS A 237 16.04 -5.54 -14.13
CA HIS A 237 15.65 -6.95 -14.31
C HIS A 237 15.35 -7.26 -15.78
N LEU A 238 16.25 -8.00 -16.43
CA LEU A 238 16.19 -8.32 -17.87
C LEU A 238 14.83 -8.91 -18.33
N PRO A 239 14.22 -9.89 -17.64
CA PRO A 239 12.92 -10.42 -18.04
C PRO A 239 11.78 -9.39 -18.01
N ALA A 240 11.85 -8.41 -17.11
CA ALA A 240 10.85 -7.34 -17.02
C ALA A 240 11.07 -6.28 -18.10
N GLN A 241 12.33 -5.96 -18.43
CA GLN A 241 12.70 -5.09 -19.55
C GLN A 241 12.19 -5.66 -20.87
N ALA A 242 12.54 -6.92 -21.17
CA ALA A 242 12.11 -7.59 -22.39
C ALA A 242 10.58 -7.65 -22.52
N TYR A 243 9.87 -7.93 -21.43
CA TYR A 243 8.41 -7.90 -21.43
C TYR A 243 7.85 -6.51 -21.72
N TYR A 244 8.40 -5.48 -21.08
CA TYR A 244 7.96 -4.10 -21.27
C TYR A 244 8.20 -3.63 -22.71
N GLU A 245 9.38 -3.91 -23.27
CA GLU A 245 9.75 -3.57 -24.64
C GLU A 245 8.90 -4.32 -25.66
N ARG A 246 8.66 -5.62 -25.46
CA ARG A 246 7.71 -6.37 -26.29
C ARG A 246 6.33 -5.72 -26.31
N LYS A 247 5.81 -5.29 -25.15
CA LYS A 247 4.53 -4.56 -25.09
C LYS A 247 4.58 -3.21 -25.80
N ARG A 248 5.73 -2.53 -25.81
CA ARG A 248 5.93 -1.30 -26.59
C ARG A 248 5.92 -1.56 -28.10
N LEU A 249 6.55 -2.66 -28.55
CA LEU A 249 6.55 -3.09 -29.95
C LEU A 249 5.17 -3.52 -30.44
N GLU A 250 4.34 -4.10 -29.57
CA GLU A 250 2.90 -4.35 -29.81
C GLU A 250 2.05 -3.06 -29.91
N GLY A 251 2.66 -1.87 -29.99
CA GLY A 251 1.96 -0.59 -30.15
C GLY A 251 1.44 0.04 -28.85
N LYS A 252 1.69 -0.55 -27.67
CA LYS A 252 1.19 0.02 -26.40
C LYS A 252 1.96 1.26 -25.98
N SER A 253 1.25 2.24 -25.44
CA SER A 253 1.87 3.42 -24.82
C SER A 253 2.75 3.03 -23.62
N ARG A 254 3.65 3.92 -23.20
CA ARG A 254 4.51 3.69 -22.01
C ARG A 254 3.69 3.36 -20.76
N LYS A 255 2.51 3.99 -20.60
CA LYS A 255 1.58 3.77 -19.47
C LYS A 255 0.88 2.42 -19.57
N GLU A 256 0.48 1.99 -20.76
CA GLU A 256 -0.16 0.69 -20.99
C GLU A 256 0.82 -0.47 -20.83
N ALA A 257 2.03 -0.36 -21.38
CA ALA A 257 3.09 -1.35 -21.19
C ALA A 257 3.43 -1.52 -19.69
N MET A 258 3.51 -0.41 -18.94
CA MET A 258 3.70 -0.44 -17.50
C MET A 258 2.52 -1.12 -16.78
N ARG A 259 1.28 -0.87 -17.21
CA ARG A 259 0.09 -1.53 -16.65
C ARG A 259 0.12 -3.04 -16.87
N CYS A 260 0.50 -3.50 -18.07
CA CYS A 260 0.70 -4.91 -18.36
C CYS A 260 1.78 -5.52 -17.45
N LEU A 261 2.90 -4.83 -17.24
CA LEU A 261 3.96 -5.30 -16.35
C LEU A 261 3.45 -5.43 -14.91
N LYS A 262 2.78 -4.41 -14.37
CA LYS A 262 2.19 -4.47 -13.02
C LYS A 262 1.21 -5.63 -12.86
N ARG A 263 0.35 -5.86 -13.86
CA ARG A 263 -0.60 -6.99 -13.84
C ARG A 263 0.15 -8.31 -13.74
N ARG A 264 1.21 -8.50 -14.53
CA ARG A 264 2.05 -9.70 -14.46
C ARG A 264 2.74 -9.85 -13.11
N LEU A 265 3.25 -8.76 -12.54
CA LEU A 265 3.90 -8.76 -11.22
C LEU A 265 2.93 -9.08 -10.08
N ALA A 266 1.66 -8.70 -10.19
CA ALA A 266 0.64 -9.13 -9.24
C ALA A 266 0.49 -10.67 -9.21
N ASP A 267 0.58 -11.35 -10.37
CA ASP A 267 0.55 -12.82 -10.41
C ASP A 267 1.83 -13.44 -9.83
N VAL A 268 2.97 -12.77 -9.95
CA VAL A 268 4.22 -13.21 -9.33
C VAL A 268 4.12 -13.14 -7.80
N ILE A 269 3.67 -11.99 -7.28
CA ILE A 269 3.48 -11.80 -5.83
C ILE A 269 2.46 -12.80 -5.27
N TYR A 270 1.33 -12.99 -5.95
CA TYR A 270 0.32 -13.97 -5.53
C TYR A 270 0.90 -15.38 -5.41
N ARG A 271 1.64 -15.82 -6.43
CA ARG A 271 2.28 -17.15 -6.42
C ARG A 271 3.30 -17.29 -5.29
N GLN A 272 4.07 -16.23 -5.01
CA GLN A 272 5.02 -16.22 -3.90
C GLN A 272 4.31 -16.34 -2.55
N LEU A 273 3.26 -15.55 -2.33
CA LEU A 273 2.45 -15.60 -1.10
C LEU A 273 1.80 -16.97 -0.89
N VAL A 274 1.29 -17.60 -1.96
CA VAL A 274 0.72 -18.96 -1.89
C VAL A 274 1.81 -19.98 -1.55
N ARG A 275 3.03 -19.83 -2.08
CA ARG A 275 4.16 -20.68 -1.75
C ARG A 275 4.56 -20.55 -0.29
N ASP A 276 4.71 -19.32 0.21
CA ASP A 276 5.02 -19.04 1.61
C ASP A 276 3.96 -19.69 2.53
N CYS A 277 2.67 -19.48 2.24
CA CYS A 277 1.58 -20.05 3.02
C CYS A 277 1.60 -21.60 3.06
N ARG A 278 1.94 -22.26 1.94
CA ARG A 278 2.08 -23.72 1.90
C ARG A 278 3.26 -24.20 2.74
N ASN A 279 4.41 -23.52 2.64
CA ASN A 279 5.61 -23.89 3.39
C ASN A 279 5.37 -23.79 4.91
N THR A 280 4.71 -22.73 5.38
CA THR A 280 4.36 -22.56 6.81
C THR A 280 3.40 -23.65 7.30
N CYS A 281 2.44 -24.05 6.46
CA CYS A 281 1.50 -25.11 6.79
C CYS A 281 2.20 -26.48 6.90
N SER A 282 3.15 -26.76 6.00
CA SER A 282 3.96 -27.98 6.05
C SER A 282 4.89 -28.03 7.25
N SER A 283 5.45 -26.91 7.70
CA SER A 283 6.31 -26.86 8.90
C SER A 283 5.56 -26.96 10.23
N GLN A 284 4.25 -26.69 10.25
CA GLN A 284 3.41 -26.83 11.45
C GLN A 284 2.80 -28.23 11.60
N ALA A 285 2.81 -29.02 10.52
CA ALA A 285 2.28 -30.39 10.49
C ALA A 285 3.36 -31.47 10.71
N ALA A 286 4.63 -31.08 10.82
CA ALA A 286 5.79 -31.94 11.07
C ALA A 286 6.32 -31.70 12.49
#